data_AF-A0AAP9ILT0-F1
#
_entry.id   AF-A0AAP9ILT0-F1
#
_cell.length_a   1.000
_cell.length_b   1.000
_cell.length_c   1.000
_cell.angle_alpha   90.00
_cell.angle_beta   90.00
_cell.angle_gamma   90.00
#
_symmetry.space_group_name_H-M   'P 1'
#
loop_
_entity.id
_entity.type
_entity.pdbx_description
1 polymer ?
#
loop_
_entity_poly.entity_id
_entity_poly.type
_entity_poly.pdbx_seq_one_letter_code
_entity_poly.pdbx_strand_id
1 'polypeptide(L)'
;MKINATSSMSSYTSNYNTSDVIKGINNTLLKIEKEIFSDREIDKKRKDELNNEVFEYLNKVEKILNKDKNLDSTSKKELQILQIKFGMAAMKTGDADWESFGLSGEVFENNENFSKSNAFLLTVDEQRIQKITTEEREFHWNCCRYNFAYNIIYDGMSAPDYQRQEEFSRYFDEFNKDNIPENVAVAAANTKIAQKLCKSSFGIEEEAKNDPLFITIKTLNKFYDDYIACENPASDDQIKLDGMILANGMLVFLPEEIKENLGID
;
A
#
# COMPACT_ATOMS: atom_id res chain seq x y z
N MET A 1 30.09 21.66 65.70
CA MET A 1 30.30 22.84 64.82
C MET A 1 29.96 22.43 63.39
N LYS A 2 28.99 23.16 62.80
CA LYS A 2 28.67 23.36 61.38
C LYS A 2 28.31 22.18 60.44
N ILE A 3 27.12 22.36 59.87
CA ILE A 3 26.47 21.72 58.71
C ILE A 3 27.07 22.29 57.41
N ASN A 4 27.05 21.49 56.33
CA ASN A 4 26.76 21.80 54.90
C ASN A 4 27.77 21.12 53.95
N ALA A 5 27.42 20.69 52.73
CA ALA A 5 26.15 20.50 52.04
C ALA A 5 26.42 19.66 50.77
N THR A 6 25.40 18.92 50.34
CA THR A 6 25.07 18.48 48.97
C THR A 6 26.13 18.59 47.87
N SER A 7 26.40 17.46 47.23
CA SER A 7 26.32 17.42 45.77
C SER A 7 25.52 16.19 45.36
N SER A 8 24.20 16.40 45.23
CA SER A 8 23.39 15.60 44.33
C SER A 8 24.04 15.68 42.95
N MET A 9 24.73 14.61 42.51
CA MET A 9 24.89 14.40 41.08
C MET A 9 23.49 14.08 40.55
N SER A 10 22.80 15.15 40.18
CA SER A 10 21.73 15.06 39.21
C SER A 10 22.32 14.39 37.98
N SER A 11 21.87 13.17 37.71
CA SER A 11 22.07 12.51 36.43
C SER A 11 21.22 13.22 35.39
N TYR A 12 21.61 14.45 35.02
CA TYR A 12 21.19 15.08 33.78
C TYR A 12 22.02 14.48 32.66
N THR A 13 21.60 13.33 32.17
CA THR A 13 22.09 12.80 30.90
C THR A 13 20.90 12.42 30.04
N SER A 14 20.77 13.14 28.91
CA SER A 14 20.13 12.78 27.64
C SER A 14 18.80 13.39 27.17
N ASN A 15 18.18 14.39 27.82
CA ASN A 15 16.97 15.01 27.24
C ASN A 15 17.23 16.05 26.12
N TYR A 16 18.42 16.65 26.06
CA TYR A 16 18.73 17.68 25.06
C TYR A 16 18.97 17.13 23.64
N ASN A 17 19.14 15.81 23.47
CA ASN A 17 19.40 15.20 22.15
C ASN A 17 18.11 14.64 21.52
N THR A 18 17.22 14.05 22.32
CA THR A 18 16.02 13.38 21.81
C THR A 18 15.02 14.33 21.15
N SER A 19 14.78 15.51 21.75
CA SER A 19 13.86 16.50 21.17
C SER A 19 14.33 17.02 19.81
N ASP A 20 15.63 17.27 19.64
CA ASP A 20 16.17 17.74 18.37
C ASP A 20 16.16 16.64 17.30
N VAL A 21 16.37 15.38 17.69
CA VAL A 21 16.19 14.22 16.81
C VAL A 21 14.73 14.11 16.33
N ILE A 22 13.75 14.21 17.25
CA ILE A 22 12.32 14.16 16.91
C ILE A 22 11.95 15.30 15.96
N LYS A 23 12.40 16.53 16.22
CA LYS A 23 12.19 17.68 15.32
C LYS A 23 12.79 17.44 13.94
N GLY A 24 14.00 16.87 13.86
CA GLY A 24 14.64 16.53 12.59
C GLY A 24 13.84 15.49 11.78
N ILE A 25 13.31 14.47 12.46
CA ILE A 25 12.45 13.46 11.84
C ILE A 25 11.15 14.11 11.35
N ASN A 26 10.49 14.92 12.18
CA ASN A 26 9.26 15.64 11.81
C ASN A 26 9.46 16.57 10.61
N ASN A 27 10.58 17.30 10.55
CA ASN A 27 10.89 18.15 9.41
C ASN A 27 11.07 17.36 8.11
N THR A 28 11.51 16.12 8.19
CA THR A 28 11.64 15.24 7.02
C THR A 28 10.27 14.72 6.59
N LEU A 29 9.46 14.26 7.54
CA LEU A 29 8.07 13.90 7.29
C LEU A 29 7.32 15.02 6.56
N LEU A 30 7.40 16.28 7.04
CA LEU A 30 6.73 17.41 6.41
C LEU A 30 7.17 17.65 4.95
N LYS A 31 8.42 17.34 4.59
CA LYS A 31 8.90 17.45 3.20
C LYS A 31 8.31 16.34 2.34
N ILE A 32 8.31 15.11 2.84
CA ILE A 32 7.70 13.96 2.17
C ILE A 32 6.21 14.21 1.96
N GLU A 33 5.47 14.58 3.02
CA GLU A 33 4.04 14.91 2.97
C GLU A 33 3.75 15.99 1.92
N LYS A 34 4.56 17.06 1.88
CA LYS A 34 4.38 18.11 0.88
C LYS A 34 4.52 17.60 -0.55
N GLU A 35 5.34 16.59 -0.79
CA GLU A 35 5.53 15.98 -2.10
C GLU A 35 4.35 15.05 -2.44
N ILE A 36 4.05 14.07 -1.57
CA ILE A 36 3.01 13.05 -1.80
C ILE A 36 1.58 13.60 -1.81
N PHE A 37 1.34 14.73 -1.14
CA PHE A 37 0.04 15.40 -1.12
C PHE A 37 -0.01 16.63 -2.02
N SER A 38 0.96 16.79 -2.92
CA SER A 38 0.88 17.81 -3.96
C SER A 38 -0.13 17.42 -5.05
N ASP A 39 -0.67 18.40 -5.77
CA ASP A 39 -1.58 18.17 -6.90
C ASP A 39 -0.86 17.57 -8.14
N ARG A 40 0.45 17.29 -8.04
CA ARG A 40 1.24 16.73 -9.13
C ARG A 40 1.29 15.23 -8.98
N GLU A 41 1.07 14.54 -10.10
CA GLU A 41 1.27 13.11 -10.18
C GLU A 41 2.76 12.79 -9.98
N ILE A 42 3.04 11.81 -9.12
CA ILE A 42 4.38 11.32 -8.81
C ILE A 42 4.59 10.06 -9.63
N ASP A 43 5.64 10.05 -10.44
CA ASP A 43 6.00 8.87 -11.22
C ASP A 43 6.39 7.69 -10.31
N LYS A 44 6.28 6.48 -10.86
CA LYS A 44 6.56 5.23 -10.13
C LYS A 44 7.93 5.23 -9.46
N LYS A 45 8.98 5.64 -10.18
CA LYS A 45 10.35 5.64 -9.66
C LYS A 45 10.46 6.54 -8.42
N ARG A 46 9.86 7.73 -8.45
CA ARG A 46 9.89 8.64 -7.31
C ARG A 46 9.03 8.13 -6.15
N LYS A 47 7.91 7.45 -6.42
CA LYS A 47 7.15 6.74 -5.37
C LYS A 47 8.01 5.69 -4.67
N ASP A 48 8.77 4.89 -5.42
CA ASP A 48 9.67 3.87 -4.85
C ASP A 48 10.76 4.50 -3.96
N GLU A 49 11.36 5.61 -4.41
CA GLU A 49 12.35 6.36 -3.62
C GLU A 49 11.74 6.92 -2.33
N LEU A 50 10.54 7.50 -2.41
CA LEU A 50 9.83 8.04 -1.24
C LEU A 50 9.41 6.92 -0.27
N ASN A 51 8.98 5.77 -0.79
CA ASN A 51 8.63 4.62 0.02
C ASN A 51 9.84 4.14 0.85
N ASN A 52 11.00 4.00 0.20
CA ASN A 52 12.26 3.67 0.88
C ASN A 52 12.63 4.69 1.96
N GLU A 53 12.53 5.99 1.66
CA GLU A 53 12.80 7.05 2.64
C GLU A 53 11.84 6.95 3.84
N VAL A 54 10.54 6.76 3.59
CA VAL A 54 9.52 6.57 4.63
C VAL A 54 9.86 5.38 5.53
N PHE A 55 10.23 4.23 4.96
CA PHE A 55 10.60 3.04 5.72
C PHE A 55 11.90 3.21 6.51
N GLU A 56 12.87 3.98 6.00
CA GLU A 56 14.07 4.33 6.78
C GLU A 56 13.68 5.10 8.06
N TYR A 57 12.79 6.08 7.94
CA TYR A 57 12.34 6.88 9.08
C TYR A 57 11.41 6.14 10.03
N LEU A 58 10.53 5.25 9.53
CA LEU A 58 9.75 4.33 10.37
C LEU A 58 10.66 3.48 11.25
N ASN A 59 11.64 2.82 10.63
CA ASN A 59 12.63 2.00 11.34
C ASN A 59 13.43 2.83 12.35
N LYS A 60 13.74 4.09 12.04
CA LYS A 60 14.43 5.00 12.95
C LYS A 60 13.57 5.33 14.18
N VAL A 61 12.29 5.65 13.97
CA VAL A 61 11.32 5.93 15.05
C VAL A 61 11.15 4.70 15.95
N GLU A 62 10.96 3.52 15.37
CA GLU A 62 10.81 2.27 16.12
C GLU A 62 12.05 1.92 16.94
N LYS A 63 13.24 2.11 16.38
CA LYS A 63 14.51 1.90 17.11
C LYS A 63 14.60 2.80 18.33
N ILE A 64 14.14 4.05 18.24
CA ILE A 64 14.14 4.99 19.37
C ILE A 64 13.14 4.52 20.44
N LEU A 65 11.90 4.22 20.04
CA LEU A 65 10.85 3.71 20.93
C LEU A 65 11.26 2.43 21.67
N ASN A 66 11.95 1.51 21.00
CA ASN A 66 12.34 0.22 21.57
C ASN A 66 13.62 0.26 22.41
N LYS A 67 14.59 1.14 22.10
CA LYS A 67 15.88 1.17 22.82
C LYS A 67 15.84 1.99 24.10
N ASP A 68 15.11 3.10 24.13
CA ASP A 68 15.23 4.07 25.21
C ASP A 68 14.14 3.89 26.27
N LYS A 69 14.48 3.11 27.30
CA LYS A 69 13.62 2.86 28.47
C LYS A 69 13.30 4.13 29.26
N ASN A 70 14.09 5.19 29.10
CA ASN A 70 13.98 6.45 29.85
C ASN A 70 13.31 7.57 29.06
N LEU A 71 12.82 7.32 27.84
CA LEU A 71 12.02 8.28 27.09
C LEU A 71 10.85 8.80 27.94
N ASP A 72 10.77 10.13 28.08
CA ASP A 72 9.67 10.78 28.75
C ASP A 72 8.35 10.59 27.96
N SER A 73 7.22 10.80 28.64
CA SER A 73 5.90 10.57 28.05
C SER A 73 5.61 11.46 26.84
N THR A 74 6.12 12.70 26.81
CA THR A 74 5.92 13.62 25.68
C THR A 74 6.68 13.13 24.46
N SER A 75 7.96 12.80 24.61
CA SER A 75 8.79 12.28 23.51
C SER A 75 8.22 10.97 22.94
N LYS A 76 7.74 10.06 23.80
CA LYS A 76 7.03 8.84 23.34
C LYS A 76 5.83 9.17 22.49
N LYS A 77 5.00 10.12 22.94
CA LYS A 77 3.81 10.53 22.21
C LYS A 77 4.15 11.11 20.84
N GLU A 78 5.14 11.99 20.76
CA GLU A 78 5.58 12.59 19.50
C GLU A 78 6.11 11.54 18.52
N LEU A 79 6.93 10.60 18.99
CA LEU A 79 7.44 9.49 18.18
C LEU A 79 6.33 8.59 17.66
N GLN A 80 5.31 8.31 18.47
CA GLN A 80 4.17 7.49 18.06
C GLN A 80 3.28 8.21 17.02
N ILE A 81 3.08 9.52 17.16
CA ILE A 81 2.44 10.34 16.10
C ILE A 81 3.24 10.24 14.80
N LEU A 82 4.57 10.38 14.88
CA LEU A 82 5.43 10.26 13.71
C LEU A 82 5.33 8.87 13.06
N GLN A 83 5.33 7.79 13.85
CA GLN A 83 5.19 6.43 13.35
C GLN A 83 3.88 6.26 12.55
N ILE A 84 2.75 6.74 13.09
CA ILE A 84 1.46 6.66 12.40
C ILE A 84 1.47 7.49 11.12
N LYS A 85 1.98 8.73 11.15
CA LYS A 85 2.01 9.61 9.97
C LYS A 85 2.93 9.09 8.87
N PHE A 86 4.12 8.58 9.21
CA PHE A 86 4.96 7.89 8.24
C PHE A 86 4.25 6.66 7.67
N GLY A 87 3.49 5.93 8.48
CA GLY A 87 2.69 4.82 7.97
C GLY A 87 1.62 5.26 6.97
N MET A 88 0.93 6.37 7.22
CA MET A 88 -0.01 6.95 6.26
C MET A 88 0.69 7.44 4.98
N ALA A 89 1.93 7.92 5.09
CA ALA A 89 2.77 8.29 3.94
C ALA A 89 3.21 7.05 3.14
N ALA A 90 3.53 5.93 3.81
CA ALA A 90 3.83 4.65 3.17
C ALA A 90 2.64 4.19 2.32
N MET A 91 1.42 4.25 2.86
CA MET A 91 0.19 3.90 2.12
C MET A 91 -0.06 4.77 0.87
N LYS A 92 0.47 6.00 0.82
CA LYS A 92 0.35 6.87 -0.38
C LYS A 92 1.36 6.55 -1.47
N THR A 93 2.41 5.82 -1.14
CA THR A 93 3.50 5.43 -2.06
C THR A 93 3.55 3.93 -2.31
N GLY A 94 2.79 3.15 -1.54
CA GLY A 94 2.77 1.70 -1.57
C GLY A 94 2.04 1.06 -2.75
N ASP A 95 1.49 1.86 -3.67
CA ASP A 95 0.76 1.35 -4.84
C ASP A 95 1.68 1.04 -6.03
N ALA A 96 2.99 1.13 -5.88
CA ALA A 96 3.95 1.02 -6.99
C ALA A 96 4.28 -0.43 -7.43
N ASP A 97 4.39 -1.35 -6.48
CA ASP A 97 4.68 -2.77 -6.70
C ASP A 97 4.23 -3.63 -5.51
N TRP A 98 4.39 -4.94 -5.65
CA TRP A 98 3.98 -5.93 -4.64
C TRP A 98 4.68 -5.79 -3.29
N GLU A 99 5.97 -5.45 -3.29
CA GLU A 99 6.76 -5.32 -2.06
C GLU A 99 6.31 -4.08 -1.28
N SER A 100 6.25 -2.94 -1.96
CA SER A 100 5.79 -1.67 -1.43
C SER A 100 4.35 -1.76 -0.91
N PHE A 101 3.49 -2.47 -1.63
CA PHE A 101 2.11 -2.72 -1.23
C PHE A 101 2.03 -3.61 0.02
N GLY A 102 2.78 -4.70 0.04
CA GLY A 102 2.86 -5.63 1.17
C GLY A 102 3.34 -4.92 2.44
N LEU A 103 4.45 -4.18 2.35
CA LEU A 103 4.99 -3.41 3.47
C LEU A 103 3.99 -2.35 3.97
N SER A 104 3.25 -1.70 3.07
CA SER A 104 2.21 -0.74 3.47
C SER A 104 1.05 -1.41 4.21
N GLY A 105 0.68 -2.63 3.82
CA GLY A 105 -0.29 -3.46 4.53
C GLY A 105 0.17 -3.82 5.94
N GLU A 106 1.41 -4.28 6.08
CA GLU A 106 2.00 -4.58 7.40
C GLU A 106 2.00 -3.35 8.32
N VAL A 107 2.35 -2.17 7.78
CA VAL A 107 2.33 -0.92 8.55
C VAL A 107 0.91 -0.52 8.94
N PHE A 108 -0.08 -0.69 8.07
CA PHE A 108 -1.47 -0.44 8.40
C PHE A 108 -1.94 -1.31 9.58
N GLU A 109 -1.69 -2.61 9.51
CA GLU A 109 -2.06 -3.58 10.56
C GLU A 109 -1.35 -3.28 11.88
N ASN A 110 -0.05 -2.96 11.82
CA ASN A 110 0.73 -2.58 12.98
C ASN A 110 0.19 -1.29 13.62
N ASN A 111 -0.13 -0.27 12.81
CA ASN A 111 -0.72 0.98 13.30
C ASN A 111 -2.08 0.75 14.00
N GLU A 112 -2.89 -0.17 13.50
CA GLU A 112 -4.16 -0.54 14.14
C GLU A 112 -3.97 -1.25 15.50
N ASN A 113 -2.92 -2.04 15.64
CA ASN A 113 -2.55 -2.63 16.94
C ASN A 113 -2.05 -1.56 17.92
N PHE A 114 -1.23 -0.61 17.44
CA PHE A 114 -0.69 0.46 18.27
C PHE A 114 -1.75 1.47 18.70
N SER A 115 -2.67 1.85 17.82
CA SER A 115 -3.74 2.82 18.10
C SER A 115 -4.72 2.34 19.19
N LYS A 116 -4.80 1.01 19.40
CA LYS A 116 -5.65 0.37 20.42
C LYS A 116 -4.87 -0.01 21.68
N SER A 117 -3.56 0.20 21.74
CA SER A 117 -2.73 -0.21 22.87
C SER A 117 -2.82 0.76 24.05
N ASN A 118 -2.96 0.25 25.27
CA ASN A 118 -2.95 1.07 26.51
C ASN A 118 -1.60 1.78 26.78
N ALA A 119 -0.57 1.50 25.97
CA ALA A 119 0.73 2.16 26.05
C ALA A 119 0.69 3.58 25.48
N PHE A 120 -0.37 3.94 24.74
CA PHE A 120 -0.51 5.20 24.04
C PHE A 120 -1.98 5.58 23.87
N LEU A 121 -2.44 6.55 24.65
CA LEU A 121 -3.79 7.10 24.49
C LEU A 121 -3.64 8.56 24.07
N LEU A 122 -3.59 8.78 22.76
CA LEU A 122 -4.01 10.07 22.22
C LEU A 122 -5.51 10.17 22.43
N THR A 123 -5.94 11.28 23.02
CA THR A 123 -7.35 11.66 23.06
C THR A 123 -7.90 11.78 21.64
N VAL A 124 -9.23 11.66 21.50
CA VAL A 124 -9.91 11.85 20.22
C VAL A 124 -9.58 13.21 19.61
N ASP A 125 -9.50 14.27 20.43
CA ASP A 125 -9.13 15.60 19.97
C ASP A 125 -7.68 15.68 19.49
N GLU A 126 -6.72 15.05 20.19
CA GLU A 126 -5.32 14.97 19.74
C GLU A 126 -5.23 14.24 18.39
N GLN A 127 -5.94 13.12 18.21
CA GLN A 127 -5.96 12.39 16.94
C GLN A 127 -6.51 13.25 15.80
N ARG A 128 -7.62 13.95 16.04
CA ARG A 128 -8.24 14.85 15.04
C ARG A 128 -7.32 16.02 14.69
N ILE A 129 -6.68 16.65 15.68
CA ILE A 129 -5.73 17.76 15.44
C ILE A 129 -4.54 17.27 14.60
N GLN A 130 -4.06 16.05 14.86
CA GLN A 130 -2.94 15.48 14.14
C GLN A 130 -3.32 14.88 12.79
N LYS A 131 -4.61 14.75 12.48
CA LYS A 131 -5.14 14.08 11.29
C LYS A 131 -4.67 12.62 11.17
N ILE A 132 -4.84 11.87 12.27
CA ILE A 132 -4.50 10.44 12.34
C ILE A 132 -5.65 9.61 12.90
N THR A 133 -6.91 10.01 12.70
CA THR A 133 -8.06 9.23 13.18
C THR A 133 -8.16 7.88 12.46
N THR A 134 -9.00 6.97 12.96
CA THR A 134 -9.23 5.68 12.31
C THR A 134 -9.75 5.86 10.89
N GLU A 135 -10.69 6.79 10.70
CA GLU A 135 -11.27 7.10 9.39
C GLU A 135 -10.20 7.59 8.41
N GLU A 136 -9.25 8.41 8.87
CA GLU A 136 -8.15 8.89 8.03
C GLU A 136 -7.20 7.73 7.68
N ARG A 137 -6.81 6.89 8.65
CA ARG A 137 -5.95 5.73 8.35
C ARG A 137 -6.61 4.77 7.37
N GLU A 138 -7.90 4.46 7.57
CA GLU A 138 -8.68 3.60 6.67
C GLU A 138 -8.81 4.22 5.28
N PHE A 139 -9.06 5.52 5.17
CA PHE A 139 -9.11 6.23 3.89
C PHE A 139 -7.81 6.06 3.10
N HIS A 140 -6.65 6.28 3.75
CA HIS A 140 -5.35 6.12 3.09
C HIS A 140 -5.10 4.69 2.62
N TRP A 141 -5.45 3.69 3.44
CA TRP A 141 -5.33 2.29 3.07
C TRP A 141 -6.29 1.90 1.95
N ASN A 142 -7.52 2.41 1.95
CA ASN A 142 -8.50 2.22 0.88
C ASN A 142 -7.98 2.78 -0.45
N CYS A 143 -7.44 4.01 -0.44
CA CYS A 143 -6.81 4.59 -1.62
C CYS A 143 -5.64 3.73 -2.12
N CYS A 144 -4.78 3.24 -1.23
CA CYS A 144 -3.66 2.37 -1.60
C CYS A 144 -4.15 1.11 -2.34
N ARG A 145 -5.14 0.42 -1.77
CA ARG A 145 -5.75 -0.78 -2.38
C ARG A 145 -6.37 -0.49 -3.75
N TYR A 146 -7.11 0.62 -3.87
CA TYR A 146 -7.74 1.02 -5.12
C TYR A 146 -6.70 1.32 -6.19
N ASN A 147 -5.69 2.13 -5.87
CA ASN A 147 -4.65 2.50 -6.82
C ASN A 147 -3.79 1.29 -7.21
N PHE A 148 -3.49 0.40 -6.27
CA PHE A 148 -2.73 -0.80 -6.59
C PHE A 148 -3.53 -1.72 -7.53
N ALA A 149 -4.85 -1.87 -7.29
CA ALA A 149 -5.73 -2.55 -8.23
C ALA A 149 -5.78 -1.86 -9.60
N TYR A 150 -5.79 -0.53 -9.64
CA TYR A 150 -5.72 0.23 -10.89
C TYR A 150 -4.43 -0.09 -11.66
N ASN A 151 -3.26 -0.01 -11.00
CA ASN A 151 -1.97 -0.26 -11.65
C ASN A 151 -1.87 -1.70 -12.17
N ILE A 152 -2.40 -2.69 -11.45
CA ILE A 152 -2.49 -4.07 -11.94
C ILE A 152 -3.24 -4.15 -13.29
N ILE A 153 -4.34 -3.40 -13.41
CA ILE A 153 -5.28 -3.51 -14.53
C ILE A 153 -4.82 -2.71 -15.74
N TYR A 154 -4.26 -1.53 -15.52
CA TYR A 154 -3.92 -0.59 -16.60
C TYR A 154 -2.45 -0.66 -17.00
N ASP A 155 -1.53 -0.81 -16.05
CA ASP A 155 -0.09 -0.85 -16.35
C ASP A 155 0.43 -2.27 -16.54
N GLY A 156 -0.30 -3.27 -16.02
CA GLY A 156 0.17 -4.63 -15.91
C GLY A 156 1.18 -4.78 -14.78
N MET A 157 1.20 -5.94 -14.15
CA MET A 157 2.18 -6.27 -13.12
C MET A 157 2.75 -7.66 -13.33
N SER A 158 4.02 -7.82 -12.96
CA SER A 158 4.63 -9.14 -12.83
C SER A 158 4.00 -9.92 -11.67
N ALA A 159 4.30 -11.22 -11.62
CA ALA A 159 4.03 -12.01 -10.44
C ALA A 159 4.79 -11.42 -9.23
N PRO A 160 4.26 -11.57 -7.99
CA PRO A 160 5.00 -11.25 -6.79
C PRO A 160 6.22 -12.17 -6.63
N ASP A 161 7.37 -11.60 -6.26
CA ASP A 161 8.60 -12.38 -6.01
C ASP A 161 8.44 -13.37 -4.84
N TYR A 162 7.57 -13.03 -3.88
CA TYR A 162 7.34 -13.84 -2.69
C TYR A 162 6.15 -14.79 -2.87
N GLN A 163 6.45 -16.08 -2.98
CA GLN A 163 5.48 -17.17 -3.18
C GLN A 163 4.41 -17.33 -2.08
N ARG A 164 4.56 -16.66 -0.93
CA ARG A 164 3.55 -16.69 0.16
C ARG A 164 2.43 -15.67 0.02
N GLN A 165 2.30 -14.99 -1.12
CA GLN A 165 1.00 -14.45 -1.48
C GLN A 165 0.08 -15.62 -1.85
N GLU A 166 -0.39 -16.36 -0.84
CA GLU A 166 -1.13 -17.61 -1.00
C GLU A 166 -2.31 -17.47 -1.95
N GLU A 167 -2.92 -16.28 -2.00
CA GLU A 167 -4.00 -15.99 -2.93
C GLU A 167 -3.54 -15.88 -4.39
N PHE A 168 -2.39 -15.25 -4.68
CA PHE A 168 -1.86 -15.16 -6.04
C PHE A 168 -1.51 -16.55 -6.55
N SER A 169 -0.72 -17.31 -5.78
CA SER A 169 -0.28 -18.67 -6.16
C SER A 169 -1.47 -19.57 -6.45
N ARG A 170 -2.54 -19.49 -5.63
CA ARG A 170 -3.77 -20.26 -5.87
C ARG A 170 -4.44 -19.92 -7.21
N TYR A 171 -4.56 -18.64 -7.55
CA TYR A 171 -5.16 -18.25 -8.83
C TYR A 171 -4.25 -18.56 -10.01
N PHE A 172 -2.94 -18.39 -9.83
CA PHE A 172 -1.97 -18.77 -10.85
C PHE A 172 -2.07 -20.26 -11.19
N ASP A 173 -2.10 -21.14 -10.18
CA ASP A 173 -2.27 -22.59 -10.37
C ASP A 173 -3.61 -22.95 -11.06
N GLU A 174 -4.67 -22.17 -10.83
CA GLU A 174 -5.98 -22.35 -11.50
C GLU A 174 -5.90 -22.04 -13.01
N PHE A 175 -5.11 -21.04 -13.39
CA PHE A 175 -5.00 -20.56 -14.77
C PHE A 175 -3.82 -21.13 -15.56
N ASN A 176 -2.79 -21.61 -14.87
CA ASN A 176 -1.59 -22.19 -15.47
C ASN A 176 -1.85 -23.61 -15.97
N LYS A 177 -2.40 -23.71 -17.19
CA LYS A 177 -2.66 -24.97 -17.90
C LYS A 177 -1.62 -25.17 -19.00
N ASP A 178 -1.38 -26.42 -19.40
CA ASP A 178 -0.34 -26.78 -20.38
C ASP A 178 -0.35 -25.98 -21.71
N ASN A 179 -1.51 -25.47 -22.13
CA ASN A 179 -1.68 -24.71 -23.38
C ASN A 179 -1.80 -23.19 -23.17
N ILE A 180 -1.60 -22.68 -21.96
CA ILE A 180 -1.73 -21.27 -21.62
C ILE A 180 -0.33 -20.69 -21.33
N PRO A 181 0.09 -19.61 -22.02
CA PRO A 181 1.35 -18.94 -21.71
C PRO A 181 1.38 -18.45 -20.25
N GLU A 182 2.54 -18.57 -19.61
CA GLU A 182 2.70 -18.23 -18.18
C GLU A 182 2.26 -16.80 -17.86
N ASN A 183 2.60 -15.83 -18.70
CA ASN A 183 2.25 -14.44 -18.47
C ASN A 183 0.74 -14.15 -18.61
N VAL A 184 0.01 -14.94 -19.40
CA VAL A 184 -1.46 -14.91 -19.43
C VAL A 184 -2.02 -15.41 -18.12
N ALA A 185 -1.48 -16.50 -17.58
CA ALA A 185 -1.88 -17.01 -16.27
C ALA A 185 -1.56 -16.00 -15.14
N VAL A 186 -0.40 -15.34 -15.19
CA VAL A 186 -0.05 -14.24 -14.26
C VAL A 186 -1.04 -13.09 -14.36
N ALA A 187 -1.35 -12.61 -15.56
CA ALA A 187 -2.28 -11.51 -15.76
C ALA A 187 -3.71 -11.84 -15.28
N ALA A 188 -4.18 -13.07 -15.55
CA ALA A 188 -5.47 -13.55 -15.05
C ALA A 188 -5.49 -13.64 -13.51
N ALA A 189 -4.45 -14.19 -12.89
CA ALA A 189 -4.32 -14.27 -11.44
C ALA A 189 -4.30 -12.87 -10.79
N ASN A 190 -3.51 -11.95 -11.36
CA ASN A 190 -3.45 -10.55 -10.92
C ASN A 190 -4.81 -9.86 -11.00
N THR A 191 -5.58 -10.12 -12.07
CA THR A 191 -6.93 -9.55 -12.25
C THR A 191 -7.91 -10.02 -11.16
N LYS A 192 -7.81 -11.28 -10.69
CA LYS A 192 -8.61 -11.76 -9.54
C LYS A 192 -8.21 -11.05 -8.24
N ILE A 193 -6.91 -10.82 -8.03
CA ILE A 193 -6.43 -10.07 -6.86
C ILE A 193 -6.90 -8.61 -6.92
N ALA A 194 -6.76 -7.93 -8.07
CA ALA A 194 -7.24 -6.57 -8.27
C ALA A 194 -8.74 -6.43 -7.96
N GLN A 195 -9.55 -7.43 -8.32
CA GLN A 195 -10.98 -7.43 -7.98
C GLN A 195 -11.23 -7.40 -6.47
N LYS A 196 -10.49 -8.21 -5.70
CA LYS A 196 -10.62 -8.24 -4.23
C LYS A 196 -10.15 -6.94 -3.61
N LEU A 197 -9.03 -6.41 -4.08
CA LEU A 197 -8.44 -5.16 -3.61
C LEU A 197 -9.41 -3.99 -3.84
N CYS A 198 -9.89 -3.85 -5.07
CA CYS A 198 -10.87 -2.84 -5.46
C CYS A 198 -12.17 -3.00 -4.66
N LYS A 199 -12.73 -4.21 -4.53
CA LYS A 199 -13.91 -4.43 -3.68
C LYS A 199 -13.66 -4.00 -2.23
N SER A 200 -12.48 -4.30 -1.70
CA SER A 200 -12.12 -4.04 -0.31
C SER A 200 -11.82 -2.55 -0.03
N SER A 201 -11.49 -1.74 -1.04
CA SER A 201 -11.30 -0.30 -0.87
C SER A 201 -12.59 0.47 -0.63
N PHE A 202 -13.75 -0.07 -1.03
CA PHE A 202 -15.06 0.56 -0.79
C PHE A 202 -15.67 0.16 0.57
N GLY A 203 -15.13 -0.85 1.27
CA GLY A 203 -15.70 -1.35 2.52
C GLY A 203 -17.00 -2.15 2.36
N ILE A 204 -17.88 -1.81 1.41
CA ILE A 204 -19.08 -2.58 1.05
C ILE A 204 -19.18 -2.82 -0.45
N GLU A 205 -19.69 -4.00 -0.83
CA GLU A 205 -19.77 -4.44 -2.23
C GLU A 205 -20.69 -3.56 -3.08
N GLU A 206 -21.80 -3.09 -2.51
CA GLU A 206 -22.79 -2.28 -3.20
C GLU A 206 -22.23 -0.95 -3.72
N GLU A 207 -21.27 -0.37 -3.00
CA GLU A 207 -20.58 0.86 -3.42
C GLU A 207 -19.63 0.59 -4.59
N ALA A 208 -18.97 -0.56 -4.62
CA ALA A 208 -18.07 -0.94 -5.70
C ALA A 208 -18.81 -1.23 -7.03
N LYS A 209 -20.07 -1.67 -6.99
CA LYS A 209 -20.79 -2.18 -8.18
C LYS A 209 -20.90 -1.18 -9.35
N ASN A 210 -20.92 0.11 -9.04
CA ASN A 210 -21.04 1.17 -10.04
C ASN A 210 -19.70 1.88 -10.33
N ASP A 211 -18.62 1.45 -9.69
CA ASP A 211 -17.30 2.03 -9.90
C ASP A 211 -16.72 1.58 -11.26
N PRO A 212 -16.19 2.51 -12.09
CA PRO A 212 -15.64 2.17 -13.41
C PRO A 212 -14.50 1.16 -13.37
N LEU A 213 -13.57 1.25 -12.40
CA LEU A 213 -12.47 0.30 -12.27
C LEU A 213 -13.03 -1.09 -11.91
N PHE A 214 -13.97 -1.18 -10.97
CA PHE A 214 -14.59 -2.45 -10.60
C PHE A 214 -15.34 -3.13 -11.75
N ILE A 215 -16.09 -2.36 -12.56
CA ILE A 215 -16.76 -2.86 -13.77
C ILE A 215 -15.75 -3.37 -14.79
N THR A 216 -14.67 -2.61 -15.01
CA THR A 216 -13.58 -2.98 -15.92
C THR A 216 -12.91 -4.29 -15.47
N ILE A 217 -12.56 -4.39 -14.19
CA ILE A 217 -11.97 -5.60 -13.59
C ILE A 217 -12.89 -6.82 -13.77
N LYS A 218 -14.20 -6.66 -13.55
CA LYS A 218 -15.15 -7.78 -13.73
C LYS A 218 -15.23 -8.24 -15.17
N THR A 219 -15.21 -7.30 -16.10
CA THR A 219 -15.23 -7.59 -17.54
C THR A 219 -13.96 -8.31 -17.95
N LEU A 220 -12.80 -7.83 -17.50
CA LEU A 220 -11.50 -8.44 -17.77
C LEU A 220 -11.37 -9.85 -17.14
N ASN A 221 -11.84 -10.05 -15.92
CA ASN A 221 -11.87 -11.37 -15.29
C ASN A 221 -12.70 -12.37 -16.10
N LYS A 222 -13.89 -11.95 -16.56
CA LYS A 222 -14.73 -12.79 -17.40
C LYS A 222 -14.02 -13.15 -18.70
N PHE A 223 -13.38 -12.16 -19.34
CA PHE A 223 -12.60 -12.39 -20.56
C PHE A 223 -11.48 -13.41 -20.34
N TYR A 224 -10.71 -13.32 -19.25
CA TYR A 224 -9.68 -14.32 -18.96
C TYR A 224 -10.26 -15.71 -18.71
N ASP A 225 -11.36 -15.80 -17.96
CA ASP A 225 -12.05 -17.08 -17.72
C ASP A 225 -12.50 -17.72 -19.05
N ASP A 226 -13.11 -16.93 -19.94
CA ASP A 226 -13.60 -17.36 -21.26
C ASP A 226 -12.43 -17.73 -22.21
N TYR A 227 -11.38 -16.90 -22.26
CA TYR A 227 -10.18 -17.11 -23.10
C TYR A 227 -9.45 -18.41 -22.71
N ILE A 228 -9.24 -18.64 -21.42
CA ILE A 228 -8.49 -19.79 -20.89
C ILE A 228 -9.32 -21.09 -20.99
N ALA A 229 -10.65 -21.00 -21.02
CA ALA A 229 -11.52 -22.15 -21.20
C ALA A 229 -11.73 -22.52 -22.69
N CYS A 230 -11.48 -21.59 -23.62
CA CYS A 230 -11.70 -21.81 -25.04
C CYS A 230 -10.53 -22.58 -25.68
N GLU A 231 -10.84 -23.65 -26.41
CA GLU A 231 -9.83 -24.47 -27.10
C GLU A 231 -9.14 -23.71 -28.25
N ASN A 232 -9.86 -22.80 -28.90
CA ASN A 232 -9.32 -21.99 -30.00
C ASN A 232 -9.85 -20.55 -29.97
N PRO A 233 -9.29 -19.70 -29.07
CA PRO A 233 -9.71 -18.30 -28.91
C PRO A 233 -9.63 -17.49 -30.21
N ALA A 234 -8.65 -17.77 -31.07
CA ALA A 234 -8.46 -17.11 -32.36
C ALA A 234 -9.58 -17.38 -33.38
N SER A 235 -10.49 -18.33 -33.09
CA SER A 235 -11.65 -18.63 -33.95
C SER A 235 -12.98 -18.16 -33.35
N ASP A 236 -12.98 -17.63 -32.12
CA ASP A 236 -14.18 -17.17 -31.43
C ASP A 236 -14.37 -15.66 -31.62
N ASP A 237 -15.38 -15.28 -32.39
CA ASP A 237 -15.67 -13.86 -32.70
C ASP A 237 -16.06 -13.04 -31.46
N GLN A 238 -16.67 -13.68 -30.45
CA GLN A 238 -17.07 -13.00 -29.22
C GLN A 238 -15.84 -12.70 -28.36
N ILE A 239 -14.94 -13.67 -28.18
CA ILE A 239 -13.68 -13.47 -27.44
C ILE A 239 -12.83 -12.38 -28.12
N LYS A 240 -12.74 -12.39 -29.46
CA LYS A 240 -12.05 -11.33 -30.20
C LYS A 240 -12.65 -9.95 -29.94
N LEU A 241 -13.96 -9.83 -30.06
CA LEU A 241 -14.66 -8.56 -29.83
C LEU A 241 -14.44 -8.06 -28.40
N ASP A 242 -14.56 -8.94 -27.40
CA ASP A 242 -14.32 -8.60 -26.00
C ASP A 242 -12.86 -8.16 -25.77
N GLY A 243 -11.90 -8.87 -26.37
CA GLY A 243 -10.49 -8.48 -26.35
C GLY A 243 -10.23 -7.10 -26.96
N MET A 244 -10.83 -6.79 -28.11
CA MET A 244 -10.75 -5.47 -28.74
C MET A 244 -11.38 -4.37 -27.87
N ILE A 245 -12.54 -4.64 -27.25
CA ILE A 245 -13.19 -3.69 -26.34
C ILE A 245 -12.30 -3.43 -25.12
N LEU A 246 -11.69 -4.47 -24.56
CA LEU A 246 -10.80 -4.34 -23.40
C LEU A 246 -9.54 -3.54 -23.76
N ALA A 247 -8.83 -3.90 -24.83
CA ALA A 247 -7.60 -3.24 -25.24
C ALA A 247 -7.81 -1.80 -25.72
N ASN A 248 -8.80 -1.56 -26.58
CA ASN A 248 -8.95 -0.29 -27.28
C ASN A 248 -10.07 0.60 -26.72
N GLY A 249 -11.09 0.01 -26.10
CA GLY A 249 -12.19 0.73 -25.48
C GLY A 249 -11.95 1.05 -24.01
N MET A 250 -11.52 0.05 -23.24
CA MET A 250 -11.25 0.19 -21.81
C MET A 250 -9.79 0.48 -21.49
N LEU A 251 -8.88 0.33 -22.47
CA LEU A 251 -7.44 0.61 -22.35
C LEU A 251 -6.75 -0.20 -21.23
N VAL A 252 -7.23 -1.42 -20.96
CA VAL A 252 -6.59 -2.28 -19.97
C VAL A 252 -5.33 -2.92 -20.54
N PHE A 253 -4.41 -3.29 -19.65
CA PHE A 253 -3.30 -4.14 -20.00
C PHE A 253 -3.80 -5.54 -20.42
N LEU A 254 -3.42 -5.95 -21.62
CA LEU A 254 -3.52 -7.34 -22.08
C LEU A 254 -2.11 -7.83 -22.46
N PRO A 255 -1.73 -9.06 -22.07
CA PRO A 255 -0.49 -9.68 -22.54
C PRO A 255 -0.39 -9.67 -24.07
N GLU A 256 0.81 -9.45 -24.61
CA GLU A 256 1.05 -9.39 -26.06
C GLU A 256 0.65 -10.68 -26.77
N GLU A 257 0.81 -11.84 -26.13
CA GLU A 257 0.41 -13.15 -26.65
C GLU A 257 -1.11 -13.23 -26.89
N ILE A 258 -1.91 -12.56 -26.05
CA ILE A 258 -3.36 -12.46 -26.29
C ILE A 258 -3.62 -11.56 -27.50
N LYS A 259 -2.95 -10.41 -27.56
CA LYS A 259 -3.11 -9.47 -28.66
C LYS A 259 -2.73 -10.10 -30.00
N GLU A 260 -1.58 -10.76 -30.06
CA GLU A 260 -1.10 -11.49 -31.24
C GLU A 260 -2.07 -12.63 -31.63
N ASN A 261 -2.53 -13.43 -30.67
CA ASN A 261 -3.43 -14.55 -30.95
C ASN A 261 -4.80 -14.09 -31.46
N LEU A 262 -5.29 -12.93 -30.97
CA LEU A 262 -6.59 -12.38 -31.36
C LEU A 262 -6.51 -11.40 -32.55
N GLY A 263 -5.31 -10.97 -32.94
CA GLY A 263 -5.09 -9.96 -33.99
C GLY A 263 -5.50 -8.55 -33.56
N ILE A 264 -5.15 -8.17 -32.33
CA ILE A 264 -5.42 -6.85 -31.75
C ILE A 264 -4.16 -5.98 -31.91
N ASP A 265 -4.30 -4.84 -32.58
CA ASP A 265 -3.25 -3.81 -32.71
C ASP A 265 -3.14 -2.93 -31.46
#